data_AF-A0A967N748-F1
#
_entry.id   AF-A0A967N748-F1
#
_cell.length_a   1.000
_cell.length_b   1.000
_cell.length_c   1.000
_cell.angle_alpha   90.00
_cell.angle_beta   90.00
_cell.angle_gamma   90.00
#
_symmetry.space_group_name_H-M   'P 1'
#
loop_
_entity.id
_entity.type
_entity.pdbx_description
1 polymer ?
#
loop_
_entity_poly.entity_id
_entity_poly.type
_entity_poly.pdbx_seq_one_letter_code
_entity_poly.pdbx_strand_id
1 'polypeptide(L)'
;MSQFGRLEGVRITEASRRLELLPYALTSAHTGPSEPGDPFFDGSEASARTGADLRVGVGGNFTLNATVNPDFGQVEADPAVINLTAFETFFEERRPFFVEDARVFDFSLSGRRNQLFYSRRIGREPQGDGPDDAEFTEIPEATTILGAAKFTGRTGGGLSVGALAAVTEEETGRAAFRAGGPGEDFLVEPRAEFGVVRLQQDFNDGASA
;
A
#
# COMPACT_ATOMS: atom_id res chain seq x y z
N MET A 1 -13.96 44.19 -21.19
CA MET A 1 -12.52 44.39 -20.92
C MET A 1 -12.24 43.82 -19.55
N SER A 2 -11.45 42.75 -19.45
CA SER A 2 -11.15 42.11 -18.16
C SER A 2 -10.03 42.88 -17.48
N GLN A 3 -10.32 43.50 -16.33
CA GLN A 3 -9.30 44.08 -15.46
C GLN A 3 -8.92 43.06 -14.40
N PHE A 4 -7.83 42.33 -14.64
CA PHE A 4 -7.16 41.58 -13.57
C PHE A 4 -6.09 42.48 -12.94
N GLY A 5 -6.09 42.59 -11.62
CA GLY A 5 -5.07 43.30 -10.86
C GLY A 5 -3.73 42.58 -10.92
N ARG A 6 -2.65 43.34 -11.11
CA ARG A 6 -1.27 42.84 -11.12
C ARG A 6 -0.77 42.72 -9.68
N LEU A 7 -0.47 41.50 -9.24
CA LEU A 7 0.18 41.23 -7.95
C LEU A 7 1.68 41.44 -8.10
N GLU A 8 2.21 42.49 -7.48
CA GLU A 8 3.64 42.78 -7.39
C GLU A 8 4.07 42.75 -5.92
N GLY A 9 5.29 42.24 -5.65
CA GLY A 9 5.87 42.27 -4.32
C GLY A 9 5.55 41.07 -3.41
N VAL A 10 4.98 39.98 -3.94
CA VAL A 10 4.90 38.72 -3.19
C VAL A 10 6.31 38.11 -3.08
N ARG A 11 6.98 38.39 -1.96
CA ARG A 11 8.14 37.59 -1.55
C ARG A 11 7.61 36.32 -0.89
N ILE A 12 7.66 35.20 -1.61
CA ILE A 12 7.51 33.88 -1.00
C ILE A 12 8.80 33.65 -0.21
N THR A 13 8.77 34.08 1.05
CA THR A 13 9.91 33.97 1.95
C THR A 13 9.92 32.55 2.50
N GLU A 14 10.68 31.68 1.81
CA GLU A 14 10.92 30.27 2.10
C GLU A 14 9.70 29.34 1.97
N ALA A 15 9.88 28.21 1.29
CA ALA A 15 8.90 27.14 1.31
C ALA A 15 8.74 26.68 2.76
N SER A 16 7.58 26.94 3.37
CA SER A 16 7.34 26.46 4.73
C SER A 16 7.49 24.94 4.72
N ARG A 17 8.32 24.40 5.61
CA ARG A 17 8.41 22.95 5.81
C ARG A 17 7.05 22.49 6.31
N ARG A 18 6.27 21.86 5.44
CA ARG A 18 4.99 21.24 5.80
C ARG A 18 5.33 19.88 6.39
N LEU A 19 5.13 19.73 7.69
CA LEU A 19 5.23 18.46 8.39
C LEU A 19 3.85 18.14 8.97
N GLU A 20 3.36 16.96 8.66
CA GLU A 20 2.07 16.44 9.11
C GLU A 20 2.29 15.03 9.64
N LEU A 21 1.86 14.77 10.87
CA LEU A 21 1.92 13.47 11.53
C LEU A 21 0.52 13.12 11.99
N LEU A 22 0.03 11.97 11.53
CA LEU A 22 -1.33 11.49 11.75
C LEU A 22 -1.29 10.10 12.40
N PRO A 23 -1.22 10.00 13.74
CA PRO A 23 -1.40 8.74 14.43
C PRO A 23 -2.89 8.33 14.39
N TYR A 24 -3.15 7.03 14.36
CA TYR A 24 -4.51 6.50 14.48
C TYR A 24 -4.53 5.18 15.24
N ALA A 25 -5.72 4.85 15.74
CA ALA A 25 -6.03 3.58 16.35
C ALA A 25 -7.39 3.12 15.81
N LEU A 26 -7.46 1.86 15.41
CA LEU A 26 -8.67 1.20 14.93
C LEU A 26 -9.04 0.09 15.92
N THR A 27 -10.33 -0.06 16.17
CA THR A 27 -10.88 -1.24 16.85
C THR A 27 -11.97 -1.82 15.98
N SER A 28 -11.95 -3.13 15.74
CA SER A 28 -13.02 -3.85 15.04
C SER A 28 -13.68 -4.84 15.98
N ALA A 29 -14.97 -5.08 15.74
CA ALA A 29 -15.71 -6.19 16.30
C ALA A 29 -16.44 -6.88 15.15
N HIS A 30 -16.10 -8.13 14.90
CA HIS A 30 -16.75 -8.97 13.90
C HIS A 30 -17.67 -9.95 14.61
N THR A 31 -18.88 -10.13 14.10
CA THR A 31 -19.80 -11.16 14.57
C THR A 31 -20.39 -11.90 13.39
N GLY A 32 -20.55 -13.21 13.56
CA GLY A 32 -20.95 -14.08 12.47
C GLY A 32 -21.45 -15.43 13.00
N PRO A 33 -21.99 -16.27 12.11
CA PRO A 33 -22.30 -17.65 12.46
C PRO A 33 -20.99 -18.41 12.76
N SER A 34 -20.94 -19.13 13.88
CA SER A 34 -19.86 -20.06 14.18
C SER A 34 -20.17 -21.47 13.70
N GLU A 35 -19.13 -22.20 13.31
CA GLU A 35 -19.21 -23.60 12.92
C GLU A 35 -18.95 -24.51 14.13
N PRO A 36 -19.83 -25.49 14.43
CA PRO A 36 -19.59 -26.42 15.53
C PRO A 36 -18.28 -27.19 15.35
N GLY A 37 -17.34 -27.00 16.27
CA GLY A 37 -16.04 -27.69 16.25
C GLY A 37 -14.88 -26.84 15.73
N ASP A 38 -15.16 -25.67 15.15
CA ASP A 38 -14.15 -24.69 14.76
C ASP A 38 -13.49 -24.09 16.02
N PRO A 39 -12.17 -24.27 16.23
CA PRO A 39 -11.47 -23.71 17.37
C PRO A 39 -11.02 -22.25 17.16
N PHE A 40 -11.18 -21.68 15.97
CA PHE A 40 -10.66 -20.37 15.60
C PHE A 40 -11.69 -19.26 15.73
N PHE A 41 -12.97 -19.54 15.42
CA PHE A 41 -14.03 -18.55 15.48
C PHE A 41 -15.27 -19.04 16.26
N ASP A 42 -15.57 -18.37 17.38
CA ASP A 42 -16.70 -18.72 18.25
C ASP A 42 -18.01 -17.97 17.92
N GLY A 43 -17.98 -17.10 16.90
CA GLY A 43 -19.09 -16.25 16.49
C GLY A 43 -18.87 -14.77 16.80
N SER A 44 -17.79 -14.44 17.51
CA SER A 44 -17.37 -13.07 17.76
C SER A 44 -15.85 -12.91 17.81
N GLU A 45 -15.35 -11.86 17.20
CA GLU A 45 -13.94 -11.50 17.25
C GLU A 45 -13.82 -10.00 17.49
N ALA A 46 -12.83 -9.59 18.28
CA ALA A 46 -12.48 -8.18 18.43
C ALA A 46 -10.99 -7.98 18.19
N SER A 47 -10.65 -6.99 17.39
CA SER A 47 -9.26 -6.63 17.11
C SER A 47 -9.00 -5.16 17.39
N ALA A 48 -7.74 -4.83 17.68
CA ALA A 48 -7.28 -3.46 17.81
C ALA A 48 -5.96 -3.29 17.06
N ARG A 49 -5.84 -2.21 16.30
CA ARG A 49 -4.65 -1.87 15.52
C ARG A 49 -4.28 -0.41 15.77
N THR A 50 -3.00 -0.10 15.67
CA THR A 50 -2.49 1.28 15.73
C THR A 50 -1.48 1.50 14.63
N GLY A 51 -1.43 2.73 14.12
CA GLY A 51 -0.52 3.12 13.08
C GLY A 51 -0.30 4.62 13.05
N ALA A 52 0.57 5.06 12.15
CA ALA A 52 0.84 6.49 11.98
C ALA A 52 1.31 6.80 10.57
N ASP A 53 0.83 7.91 10.04
CA ASP A 53 1.28 8.46 8.76
C ASP A 53 2.09 9.74 8.97
N LEU A 54 3.14 9.92 8.18
CA LEU A 54 4.00 11.08 8.17
C LEU A 54 4.08 11.63 6.76
N ARG A 55 3.89 12.94 6.62
CA ARG A 55 4.15 13.69 5.39
C ARG A 55 5.07 14.86 5.67
N VAL A 56 6.14 14.96 4.90
CA VAL A 56 7.14 16.02 5.03
C VAL A 56 7.47 16.60 3.66
N GLY A 57 7.28 17.91 3.50
CA GLY A 57 7.86 18.66 2.39
C GLY A 57 9.37 18.82 2.57
N VAL A 58 10.15 18.28 1.64
CA VAL A 58 11.61 18.34 1.62
C VAL A 58 12.04 19.44 0.64
N GLY A 59 12.33 20.62 1.16
CA GLY A 59 12.50 21.80 0.32
C GLY A 59 11.17 22.23 -0.34
N GLY A 60 11.25 22.93 -1.48
CA GLY A 60 10.06 23.43 -2.19
C GLY A 60 9.43 22.44 -3.18
N ASN A 61 10.13 21.37 -3.54
CA ASN A 61 9.77 20.56 -4.71
C ASN A 61 9.76 19.04 -4.48
N PHE A 62 10.01 18.58 -3.25
CA PHE A 62 9.98 17.16 -2.90
C PHE A 62 9.08 16.91 -1.70
N THR A 63 8.53 15.71 -1.66
CA THR A 63 7.67 15.21 -0.58
C THR A 63 8.17 13.83 -0.16
N LEU A 64 8.27 13.64 1.15
CA LEU A 64 8.44 12.34 1.79
C LEU A 64 7.11 11.96 2.45
N ASN A 65 6.53 10.84 2.04
CA ASN A 65 5.41 10.20 2.70
C ASN A 65 5.91 8.91 3.35
N ALA A 66 5.50 8.65 4.58
CA ALA A 66 5.79 7.40 5.27
C ALA A 66 4.57 6.95 6.08
N THR A 67 4.45 5.64 6.25
CA THR A 67 3.39 5.02 7.05
C THR A 67 3.96 3.85 7.83
N VAL A 68 3.45 3.64 9.05
CA VAL A 68 3.73 2.48 9.90
C VAL A 68 2.39 1.84 10.25
N ASN A 69 2.31 0.52 10.07
CA ASN A 69 1.10 -0.29 10.24
C ASN A 69 -0.15 0.32 9.58
N PRO A 70 -0.11 0.68 8.28
CA PRO A 70 -1.23 1.27 7.54
C PRO A 70 -2.54 0.48 7.68
N ASP A 71 -3.64 1.17 8.02
CA ASP A 71 -4.99 0.62 7.92
C ASP A 71 -5.52 0.74 6.48
N PHE A 72 -5.14 -0.20 5.63
CA PHE A 72 -5.67 -0.30 4.26
C PHE A 72 -6.91 -1.19 4.14
N GLY A 73 -7.35 -1.82 5.24
CA GLY A 73 -8.51 -2.70 5.27
C GLY A 73 -9.85 -1.97 5.03
N GLN A 74 -9.85 -0.64 5.04
CA GLN A 74 -11.03 0.18 4.74
C GLN A 74 -11.18 0.55 3.26
N VAL A 75 -10.25 0.13 2.41
CA VAL A 75 -10.33 0.39 0.97
C VAL A 75 -11.17 -0.70 0.33
N GLU A 76 -12.10 -0.34 -0.56
CA GLU A 76 -13.05 -1.28 -1.20
C GLU A 76 -12.36 -2.59 -1.61
N ALA A 77 -12.92 -3.71 -1.16
CA ALA A 77 -12.47 -5.03 -1.56
C ALA A 77 -12.46 -5.14 -3.09
N ASP A 78 -11.38 -5.69 -3.64
CA ASP A 78 -11.32 -5.95 -5.07
C ASP A 78 -12.40 -6.98 -5.44
N PRO A 79 -13.04 -6.85 -6.62
CA PRO A 79 -14.01 -7.84 -7.06
C PRO A 79 -13.32 -9.21 -7.17
N ALA A 80 -14.00 -10.26 -6.69
CA ALA A 80 -13.54 -11.63 -6.88
C ALA A 80 -13.47 -11.97 -8.38
N VAL A 81 -12.26 -12.02 -8.93
CA VAL A 81 -12.03 -12.40 -10.33
C VAL A 81 -11.27 -13.71 -10.35
N ILE A 82 -11.92 -14.78 -10.80
CA ILE A 82 -11.27 -16.08 -11.02
C ILE A 82 -10.35 -15.94 -12.24
N ASN A 83 -9.05 -15.83 -12.00
CA ASN A 83 -8.04 -15.82 -13.04
C ASN A 83 -7.47 -17.23 -13.23
N LEU A 84 -7.86 -17.89 -14.31
CA LEU A 84 -7.41 -19.24 -14.69
C LEU A 84 -6.16 -19.22 -15.57
N THR A 85 -5.47 -18.08 -15.67
CA THR A 85 -4.24 -17.91 -16.45
C THR A 85 -3.02 -17.87 -15.53
N ALA A 86 -1.84 -18.16 -16.09
CA ALA A 86 -0.57 -18.07 -15.35
C ALA A 86 -0.06 -16.62 -15.14
N PHE A 87 -0.86 -15.61 -15.49
CA PHE A 87 -0.49 -14.20 -15.38
C PHE A 87 -1.33 -13.52 -14.30
N GLU A 88 -0.72 -12.62 -13.54
CA GLU A 88 -1.38 -11.86 -12.47
C GLU A 88 -2.48 -10.92 -13.03
N THR A 89 -3.63 -10.86 -12.35
CA THR A 89 -4.67 -9.87 -12.65
C THR A 89 -4.24 -8.51 -12.12
N PHE A 90 -4.26 -7.49 -12.98
CA PHE A 90 -3.97 -6.12 -12.56
C PHE A 90 -5.26 -5.40 -12.14
N PHE A 91 -5.39 -5.13 -10.85
CA PHE A 91 -6.39 -4.23 -10.28
C PHE A 91 -5.88 -2.79 -10.17
N GLU A 92 -6.75 -1.80 -10.32
CA GLU A 92 -6.42 -0.40 -10.05
C GLU A 92 -6.05 -0.22 -8.57
N GLU A 93 -5.00 0.53 -8.26
CA GLU A 93 -4.66 0.85 -6.86
C GLU A 93 -5.66 1.88 -6.30
N ARG A 94 -6.18 1.63 -5.09
CA ARG A 94 -7.18 2.49 -4.43
C ARG A 94 -6.71 3.05 -3.09
N ARG A 95 -5.63 2.51 -2.52
CA ARG A 95 -5.10 2.93 -1.23
C ARG A 95 -4.46 4.31 -1.36
N PRO A 96 -4.90 5.33 -0.59
CA PRO A 96 -4.45 6.71 -0.77
C PRO A 96 -2.93 6.87 -0.78
N PHE A 97 -2.22 6.14 0.09
CA PHE A 97 -0.76 6.14 0.15
C PHE A 97 -0.11 5.76 -1.18
N PHE A 98 -0.65 4.78 -1.91
CA PHE A 98 -0.06 4.31 -3.17
C PHE A 98 -0.57 5.09 -4.39
N VAL A 99 -1.81 5.59 -4.34
CA VAL A 99 -2.43 6.40 -5.42
C VAL A 99 -1.81 7.78 -5.53
N GLU A 100 -1.53 8.41 -4.39
CA GLU A 100 -0.97 9.75 -4.40
C GLU A 100 0.39 9.77 -5.11
N ASP A 101 0.63 10.75 -5.98
CA ASP A 101 1.85 10.82 -6.79
C ASP A 101 2.17 9.53 -7.59
N ALA A 102 1.23 8.60 -7.77
CA ALA A 102 1.48 7.32 -8.45
C ALA A 102 2.04 7.50 -9.87
N ARG A 103 1.65 8.60 -10.54
CA ARG A 103 2.14 8.98 -11.88
C ARG A 103 3.65 9.17 -11.94
N VAL A 104 4.31 9.46 -10.82
CA VAL A 104 5.79 9.47 -10.77
C VAL A 104 6.35 8.08 -11.06
N PHE A 105 5.61 7.00 -10.84
CA PHE A 105 6.02 5.63 -11.13
C PHE A 105 5.44 5.08 -12.46
N ASP A 106 4.85 5.93 -13.31
CA ASP A 106 4.44 5.54 -14.66
C ASP A 106 5.67 5.42 -15.58
N PHE A 107 6.06 4.20 -15.94
CA PHE A 107 7.18 3.99 -16.86
C PHE A 107 6.69 4.06 -18.31
N SER A 108 7.06 5.12 -19.04
CA SER A 108 6.91 5.14 -20.50
C SER A 108 8.18 4.57 -21.13
N LEU A 109 8.11 3.34 -21.64
CA LEU A 109 9.19 2.73 -22.43
C LEU A 109 8.68 2.52 -23.86
N SER A 110 9.43 3.01 -24.84
CA SER A 110 9.12 2.91 -26.27
C SER A 110 7.72 3.43 -26.66
N GLY A 111 7.25 4.50 -26.01
CA GLY A 111 5.95 5.13 -26.30
C GLY A 111 4.74 4.38 -25.73
N ARG A 112 4.95 3.36 -24.90
CA ARG A 112 3.89 2.62 -24.21
C ARG A 112 4.02 2.82 -22.70
N ARG A 113 2.87 2.93 -22.00
CA ARG A 113 2.84 2.83 -20.54
C ARG A 113 3.13 1.39 -20.14
N ASN A 114 4.20 1.18 -19.39
CA ASN A 114 4.59 -0.12 -18.82
C ASN A 114 4.44 -0.02 -17.31
N GLN A 115 3.66 -0.93 -16.73
CA GLN A 115 3.48 -1.00 -15.29
C GLN A 115 4.58 -1.92 -14.72
N LEU A 116 5.79 -1.37 -14.61
CA LEU A 116 6.95 -2.12 -14.07
C LEU A 116 6.89 -2.33 -12.56
N PHE A 117 5.98 -1.62 -11.90
CA PHE A 117 5.73 -1.74 -10.47
C PHE A 117 4.24 -1.86 -10.20
N TYR A 118 3.85 -2.89 -9.45
CA TYR A 118 2.48 -3.15 -9.07
C TYR A 118 2.35 -3.10 -7.55
N SER A 119 1.90 -1.96 -7.03
CA SER A 119 1.83 -1.67 -5.59
C SER A 119 0.91 -2.61 -4.82
N ARG A 120 -0.10 -3.17 -5.48
CA ARG A 120 -1.04 -4.15 -4.89
C ARG A 120 -0.36 -5.45 -4.42
N ARG A 121 0.85 -5.76 -4.87
CA ARG A 121 1.65 -6.86 -4.30
C ARG A 121 2.05 -6.62 -2.84
N ILE A 122 2.17 -5.35 -2.45
CA ILE A 122 2.48 -4.97 -1.08
C ILE A 122 1.19 -5.13 -0.27
N GLY A 123 1.19 -6.06 0.69
CA GLY A 123 0.03 -6.34 1.53
C GLY A 123 -1.12 -7.07 0.83
N ARG A 124 -0.81 -7.90 -0.17
CA ARG A 124 -1.77 -8.80 -0.83
C ARG A 124 -2.20 -9.94 0.10
N GLU A 125 -3.23 -10.69 -0.30
CA GLU A 125 -3.59 -11.97 0.32
C GLU A 125 -2.38 -12.94 0.34
N PRO A 126 -2.13 -13.63 1.46
CA PRO A 126 -1.11 -14.67 1.53
C PRO A 126 -1.23 -15.69 0.39
N GLN A 127 -0.10 -16.18 -0.11
CA GLN A 127 -0.09 -17.15 -1.21
C GLN A 127 0.03 -18.60 -0.78
N GLY A 128 0.36 -18.85 0.48
CA GLY A 128 0.46 -20.20 1.03
C GLY A 128 -0.91 -20.75 1.39
N ASP A 129 -1.15 -22.00 0.98
CA ASP A 129 -2.36 -22.73 1.31
C ASP A 129 -2.23 -23.45 2.66
N GLY A 130 -3.38 -23.78 3.26
CA GLY A 130 -3.46 -24.64 4.44
C GLY A 130 -3.11 -26.10 4.15
N PRO A 131 -2.78 -26.90 5.18
CA PRO A 131 -2.62 -28.34 5.03
C PRO A 131 -3.89 -29.02 4.49
N ASP A 132 -3.74 -29.91 3.50
CA ASP A 132 -4.87 -30.60 2.85
C ASP A 132 -5.72 -31.46 3.81
N ASP A 133 -5.14 -31.90 4.92
CA ASP A 133 -5.77 -32.75 5.94
C ASP A 133 -6.31 -31.97 7.15
N ALA A 134 -6.25 -30.64 7.12
CA ALA A 134 -6.86 -29.80 8.15
C ALA A 134 -8.41 -29.85 8.05
N GLU A 135 -9.08 -30.02 9.18
CA GLU A 135 -10.54 -29.94 9.27
C GLU A 135 -11.00 -28.48 9.31
N PHE A 136 -10.23 -27.62 10.01
CA PHE A 136 -10.44 -26.17 10.06
C PHE A 136 -9.14 -25.44 9.77
N THR A 137 -9.23 -24.31 9.07
CA THR A 137 -8.09 -23.45 8.76
C THR A 137 -8.49 -21.99 8.89
N GLU A 138 -7.62 -21.19 9.51
CA GLU A 138 -7.73 -19.74 9.57
C GLU A 138 -6.46 -19.13 8.95
N ILE A 139 -6.63 -18.37 7.86
CA ILE A 139 -5.55 -17.66 7.17
C ILE A 139 -5.91 -16.18 7.13
N PRO A 140 -4.95 -15.27 7.42
CA PRO A 140 -5.19 -13.83 7.28
C PRO A 140 -5.62 -13.45 5.87
N GLU A 141 -6.64 -12.60 5.73
CA GLU A 141 -7.13 -12.15 4.41
C GLU A 141 -6.13 -11.27 3.64
N ALA A 142 -5.17 -10.68 4.35
CA ALA A 142 -4.16 -9.80 3.76
C ALA A 142 -2.87 -9.83 4.59
N THR A 143 -1.74 -9.72 3.88
CA THR A 143 -0.42 -9.59 4.50
C THR A 143 -0.27 -8.21 5.15
N THR A 144 0.17 -8.19 6.39
CA THR A 144 0.39 -6.97 7.16
C THR A 144 1.55 -6.20 6.58
N ILE A 145 1.34 -4.90 6.31
CA ILE A 145 2.41 -3.99 5.93
C ILE A 145 2.94 -3.37 7.22
N LEU A 146 4.18 -3.65 7.58
CA LEU A 146 4.82 -3.07 8.76
C LEU A 146 5.08 -1.58 8.55
N GLY A 147 5.42 -1.20 7.31
CA GLY A 147 5.54 0.19 6.94
C GLY A 147 5.94 0.37 5.48
N ALA A 148 5.78 1.61 5.02
CA ALA A 148 6.20 2.02 3.69
C ALA A 148 6.66 3.48 3.70
N ALA A 149 7.56 3.81 2.79
CA ALA A 149 8.03 5.16 2.55
C ALA A 149 8.07 5.45 1.05
N LYS A 150 7.73 6.68 0.68
CA LYS A 150 7.69 7.15 -0.69
C LYS A 150 8.25 8.56 -0.76
N PHE A 151 9.24 8.76 -1.61
CA PHE A 151 9.89 10.04 -1.86
C PHE A 151 9.67 10.43 -3.32
N THR A 152 9.02 11.57 -3.54
CA THR A 152 8.66 12.05 -4.88
C THR A 152 8.99 13.52 -5.02
N GLY A 153 9.34 13.95 -6.23
CA GLY A 153 9.52 15.36 -6.50
C GLY A 153 10.26 15.65 -7.79
N ARG A 154 10.52 16.94 -8.04
CA ARG A 154 11.15 17.41 -9.26
C ARG A 154 12.14 18.53 -8.98
N THR A 155 13.37 18.42 -9.49
CA THR A 155 14.35 19.51 -9.41
C THR A 155 13.97 20.66 -10.35
N GLY A 156 14.45 21.87 -10.06
CA GLY A 156 14.28 23.01 -10.96
C GLY A 156 14.90 22.81 -12.35
N GLY A 157 15.87 21.88 -12.48
CA GLY A 157 16.49 21.49 -13.75
C GLY A 157 15.72 20.41 -14.52
N GLY A 158 14.50 20.04 -14.11
CA GLY A 158 13.65 19.10 -14.85
C GLY A 158 13.84 17.62 -14.50
N LEU A 159 14.65 17.29 -13.49
CA LEU A 159 14.79 15.89 -13.02
C LEU A 159 13.63 15.53 -12.09
N SER A 160 12.77 14.62 -12.51
CA SER A 160 11.77 13.97 -11.66
C SER A 160 12.36 12.74 -10.99
N VAL A 161 12.13 12.61 -9.69
CA VAL A 161 12.58 11.48 -8.86
C VAL A 161 11.37 10.85 -8.20
N GLY A 162 11.32 9.52 -8.24
CA GLY A 162 10.40 8.70 -7.46
C GLY A 162 11.14 7.55 -6.82
N ALA A 163 10.98 7.37 -5.52
CA ALA A 163 11.43 6.19 -4.80
C ALA A 163 10.30 5.72 -3.87
N LEU A 164 10.07 4.42 -3.81
CA LEU A 164 9.15 3.81 -2.86
C LEU A 164 9.80 2.55 -2.29
N ALA A 165 9.66 2.35 -0.99
CA ALA A 165 10.06 1.14 -0.29
C ALA A 165 8.94 0.71 0.68
N ALA A 166 8.75 -0.59 0.86
CA ALA A 166 7.81 -1.14 1.82
C ALA A 166 8.31 -2.47 2.38
N VAL A 167 7.89 -2.79 3.60
CA VAL A 167 8.19 -4.06 4.27
C VAL A 167 6.89 -4.66 4.77
N THR A 168 6.69 -5.95 4.49
CA THR A 168 5.57 -6.73 5.03
C THR A 168 6.02 -7.65 6.15
N GLU A 169 5.08 -8.04 7.00
CA GLU A 169 5.29 -9.04 8.03
C GLU A 169 5.37 -10.45 7.42
N GLU A 170 5.86 -11.39 8.20
CA GLU A 170 5.66 -12.82 7.96
C GLU A 170 4.28 -13.20 8.48
N GLU A 171 3.46 -13.86 7.66
CA GLU A 171 2.11 -14.26 8.03
C GLU A 171 2.03 -15.76 8.29
N THR A 172 1.36 -16.11 9.38
CA THR A 172 1.07 -17.49 9.76
C THR A 172 -0.43 -17.76 9.75
N GLY A 173 -0.84 -18.87 9.14
CA GLY A 173 -2.17 -19.44 9.30
C GLY A 173 -2.21 -20.41 10.49
N ARG A 174 -3.41 -20.77 10.92
CA ARG A 174 -3.67 -21.77 11.97
C ARG A 174 -4.51 -22.91 11.42
N ALA A 175 -4.11 -24.16 11.67
CA ALA A 175 -4.81 -25.35 11.18
C ALA A 175 -5.19 -26.28 12.35
N ALA A 176 -6.39 -26.85 12.32
CA ALA A 176 -6.84 -27.86 13.28
C ALA A 176 -7.23 -29.15 12.55
N PHE A 177 -6.60 -30.26 12.91
CA PHE A 177 -6.78 -31.57 12.28
C PHE A 177 -7.92 -32.41 12.88
N ARG A 178 -8.60 -31.86 13.89
CA ARG A 178 -9.80 -32.45 14.48
C ARG A 178 -10.67 -31.36 15.10
N ALA A 179 -11.99 -31.52 15.06
CA ALA A 179 -12.93 -30.65 15.76
C ALA A 179 -12.55 -30.44 17.24
N GLY A 180 -12.46 -29.17 17.65
CA GLY A 180 -12.04 -28.73 18.98
C GLY A 180 -10.60 -29.11 19.36
N GLY A 181 -9.78 -29.51 18.38
CA GLY A 181 -8.35 -29.73 18.55
C GLY A 181 -7.56 -28.42 18.71
N PRO A 182 -6.30 -28.48 19.18
CA PRO A 182 -5.44 -27.31 19.17
C PRO A 182 -5.16 -26.86 17.73
N GLY A 183 -5.04 -25.56 17.53
CA GLY A 183 -4.50 -25.00 16.29
C GLY A 183 -2.98 -25.17 16.24
N GLU A 184 -2.47 -25.53 15.07
CA GLU A 184 -1.05 -25.55 14.75
C GLU A 184 -0.75 -24.43 13.75
N ASP A 185 0.29 -23.64 14.03
CA ASP A 185 0.69 -22.53 13.18
C ASP A 185 1.49 -23.04 11.97
N PHE A 186 1.24 -22.47 10.80
CA PHE A 186 2.00 -22.73 9.58
C PHE A 186 2.22 -21.44 8.79
N LEU A 187 3.37 -21.36 8.11
CA LEU A 187 3.74 -20.17 7.33
C LEU A 187 2.88 -20.08 6.06
N VAL A 188 2.24 -18.92 5.83
CA VAL A 188 1.43 -18.65 4.62
C VAL A 188 1.99 -17.54 3.74
N GLU A 189 2.74 -16.59 4.30
CA GLU A 189 3.48 -15.62 3.51
C GLU A 189 4.80 -15.28 4.22
N PRO A 190 5.96 -15.47 3.57
CA PRO A 190 7.23 -15.03 4.13
C PRO A 190 7.32 -13.51 4.17
N ARG A 191 8.10 -12.98 5.10
CA ARG A 191 8.45 -11.56 5.11
C ARG A 191 9.06 -11.13 3.78
N ALA A 192 8.56 -10.02 3.22
CA ALA A 192 9.05 -9.46 1.96
C ALA A 192 9.41 -7.97 2.08
N GLU A 193 10.32 -7.56 1.21
CA GLU A 193 10.73 -6.15 1.04
C GLU A 193 10.49 -5.75 -0.42
N PHE A 194 9.85 -4.60 -0.61
CA PHE A 194 9.50 -4.06 -1.92
C PHE A 194 10.22 -2.75 -2.15
N GLY A 195 10.68 -2.53 -3.38
CA GLY A 195 11.38 -1.31 -3.76
C GLY A 195 11.17 -0.95 -5.22
N VAL A 196 10.98 0.34 -5.49
CA VAL A 196 11.02 0.89 -6.84
C VAL A 196 11.69 2.26 -6.82
N VAL A 197 12.55 2.50 -7.81
CA VAL A 197 13.18 3.79 -8.04
C VAL A 197 13.01 4.17 -9.50
N ARG A 198 12.71 5.45 -9.74
CA ARG A 198 12.60 6.03 -11.07
C ARG A 198 13.21 7.41 -11.10
N LEU A 199 13.98 7.66 -12.16
CA LEU A 199 14.56 8.94 -12.49
C LEU A 199 14.13 9.29 -13.91
N GLN A 200 13.58 10.49 -14.13
CA GLN A 200 13.24 11.01 -15.45
C GLN A 200 13.78 12.43 -15.59
N GLN A 201 14.61 12.66 -16.60
CA GLN A 201 15.08 14.00 -16.95
C GLN A 201 14.26 14.54 -18.12
N ASP A 202 13.66 15.71 -17.94
CA ASP A 202 13.05 16.44 -19.05
C ASP A 202 14.13 17.24 -19.78
N PHE A 203 14.16 17.11 -21.11
CA PHE A 203 15.03 17.88 -21.99
C PHE A 203 14.17 18.83 -22.82
N ASN A 204 14.63 20.06 -23.05
CA ASN A 204 13.98 21.09 -23.89
C ASN A 204 12.60 21.60 -23.42
N ASP A 205 12.41 21.90 -22.13
CA ASP A 205 11.20 22.55 -21.58
C ASP A 205 9.84 21.88 -21.97
N GLY A 206 9.85 20.58 -22.32
CA GLY A 206 8.64 19.85 -22.73
C GLY A 206 8.19 20.09 -24.18
N ALA A 207 9.01 20.72 -25.02
CA ALA A 207 8.77 20.82 -26.45
C ALA A 207 9.22 19.54 -27.17
N SER A 208 8.27 18.68 -27.54
CA SER A 208 8.49 17.65 -28.55
C SER A 208 8.65 18.30 -29.93
N ALA A 209 9.74 17.97 -30.64
CA ALA A 209 9.85 18.21 -32.08
C ALA A 209 8.91 17.28 -32.87
#